data_AF-A0A4Q4C9W7-F1
#
_entry.id   AF-A0A4Q4C9W7-F1
#
_cell.length_a   1.000
_cell.length_b   1.000
_cell.length_c   1.000
_cell.angle_alpha   90.00
_cell.angle_beta   90.00
_cell.angle_gamma   90.00
#
_symmetry.space_group_name_H-M   'P 1'
#
loop_
_entity.id
_entity.type
_entity.pdbx_description
1 polymer ?
#
loop_
_entity_poly.entity_id
_entity_poly.type
_entity_poly.pdbx_seq_one_letter_code
_entity_poly.pdbx_strand_id
1 'polypeptide(L)' 'PEWGLMISSGRKFLFEQWWVATMPGLAIFLVSLGFNLLGDGLRDVLDPRSASR' A
#
# COMPACT_ATOMS: atom_id res chain seq x y z
N PRO A 1 34.41 -6.05 7.98
CA PRO A 1 33.61 -4.81 8.03
C PRO A 1 32.20 -5.10 8.57
N GLU A 2 31.97 -4.66 9.80
CA GLU A 2 30.89 -5.13 10.66
C GLU A 2 29.52 -4.51 10.30
N TRP A 3 28.51 -5.37 10.19
CA TRP A 3 27.10 -5.02 9.98
C TRP A 3 26.56 -3.95 10.94
N GLY A 4 27.12 -3.86 12.16
CA GLY A 4 26.77 -2.83 13.14
C GLY A 4 27.20 -1.42 12.74
N LEU A 5 28.29 -1.28 11.98
CA LEU A 5 28.78 0.01 11.47
C LEU A 5 27.90 0.53 10.32
N MET A 6 27.30 -0.38 9.54
CA MET A 6 26.31 -0.04 8.51
C MET A 6 24.99 0.48 9.12
N ILE A 7 24.51 -0.14 10.20
CA ILE A 7 23.31 0.34 10.91
C ILE A 7 23.56 1.70 11.57
N SER A 8 24.74 1.90 12.17
CA SER A 8 25.11 3.18 12.78
C SER A 8 25.21 4.31 11.74
N SER A 9 25.70 4.02 10.53
CA SER A 9 25.87 4.99 9.44
C SER A 9 24.57 5.28 8.69
N GLY A 10 23.66 4.31 8.58
CA GLY A 10 22.34 4.47 7.92
C GLY A 10 21.39 5.43 8.65
N ARG A 11 21.62 5.70 9.94
CA ARG A 11 20.85 6.70 10.72
C ARG A 11 20.90 8.11 10.14
N LYS A 12 21.96 8.49 9.42
CA LYS A 12 22.06 9.81 8.78
C LYS A 12 21.18 9.93 7.53
N PHE A 13 20.81 8.83 6.88
CA PHE A 13 19.98 8.83 5.67
C PHE A 13 18.48 8.58 5.93
N LEU A 14 18.14 8.17 7.16
CA LEU A 14 16.76 7.96 7.60
C LEU A 14 15.91 9.24 7.56
N PHE A 15 16.52 10.42 7.71
CA PHE A 15 15.80 11.70 7.66
C PHE A 15 15.76 12.34 6.26
N GLU A 16 16.65 11.96 5.33
CA GLU A 16 16.64 12.52 3.97
C GLU A 16 15.66 11.80 3.03
N GLN A 17 15.44 10.49 3.22
CA GLN A 17 14.76 9.65 2.23
C GLN A 17 13.47 9.04 2.80
N TRP A 18 12.60 9.87 3.40
CA TRP A 18 11.32 9.43 3.99
C TRP A 18 10.43 8.66 2.99
N TRP A 19 10.60 8.93 1.69
CA TRP A 19 9.90 8.25 0.60
C TRP A 19 10.26 6.77 0.44
N VAL A 20 11.43 6.34 0.92
CA VAL A 20 11.87 4.93 0.85
C VAL A 20 10.99 4.05 1.75
N ALA A 21 10.47 4.60 2.86
CA ALA A 21 9.54 3.90 3.73
C ALA A 21 8.08 4.06 3.28
N THR A 22 7.69 5.21 2.71
CA THR A 22 6.30 5.44 2.30
C THR A 22 5.94 4.79 0.97
N MET A 23 6.88 4.65 0.02
CA MET A 23 6.65 3.98 -1.27
C MET A 23 6.07 2.56 -1.14
N PRO A 24 6.69 1.63 -0.39
CA PRO A 24 6.14 0.28 -0.25
C PRO A 24 4.81 0.28 0.51
N GLY A 25 4.62 1.16 1.50
CA GLY A 25 3.34 1.30 2.22
C GLY A 25 2.21 1.80 1.31
N LEU A 26 2.48 2.78 0.46
CA LEU A 26 1.52 3.34 -0.48
C LEU A 26 1.14 2.33 -1.57
N ALA A 27 2.11 1.54 -2.06
CA ALA A 27 1.86 0.50 -3.04
C ALA A 27 0.88 -0.56 -2.51
N ILE A 28 1.08 -1.03 -1.27
CA ILE A 28 0.17 -2.00 -0.63
C ILE A 28 -1.20 -1.37 -0.42
N PHE A 29 -1.26 -0.12 0.05
CA PHE A 29 -2.52 0.60 0.25
C PHE A 29 -3.33 0.73 -1.05
N LEU A 30 -2.68 1.17 -2.14
CA LEU A 30 -3.34 1.34 -3.44
C LEU A 30 -3.82 0.02 -4.02
N VAL A 31 -3.02 -1.04 -3.91
CA VAL A 31 -3.43 -2.39 -4.34
C VAL A 31 -4.63 -2.88 -3.54
N SER A 32 -4.58 -2.77 -2.20
CA SER A 32 -5.68 -3.17 -1.33
C SER A 32 -6.95 -2.37 -1.61
N LEU A 33 -6.84 -1.05 -1.79
CA LEU A 33 -7.96 -0.18 -2.16
C LEU A 33 -8.54 -0.55 -3.52
N GLY A 34 -7.69 -0.76 -4.53
CA GLY A 34 -8.12 -1.16 -5.87
C GLY A 34 -8.87 -2.49 -5.87
N PHE A 35 -8.35 -3.50 -5.16
CA PHE A 35 -9.04 -4.79 -5.02
C PHE A 35 -10.34 -4.69 -4.21
N ASN A 36 -10.38 -3.84 -3.17
CA ASN A 36 -11.58 -3.63 -2.38
C ASN A 36 -12.70 -2.97 -3.22
N LEU A 37 -12.36 -1.90 -3.95
CA LEU A 37 -13.31 -1.22 -4.85
C LEU A 37 -13.70 -2.07 -6.05
N LEU A 38 -12.79 -2.88 -6.59
CA LEU A 38 -13.12 -3.81 -7.67
C LEU A 38 -14.06 -4.91 -7.19
N GLY A 39 -13.90 -5.40 -5.96
CA GLY A 39 -14.82 -6.35 -5.34
C GLY A 39 -16.21 -5.75 -5.13
N ASP A 40 -16.28 -4.52 -4.63
CA ASP A 40 -17.55 -3.81 -4.41
C ASP A 40 -18.23 -3.45 -5.74
N GLY A 41 -17.48 -2.96 -6.74
CA GLY A 41 -18.02 -2.68 -8.07
C GLY A 41 -18.48 -3.94 -8.80
N LEU A 42 -17.75 -5.05 -8.66
CA LEU A 42 -18.16 -6.34 -9.20
C LEU A 42 -19.42 -6.85 -8.49
N ARG A 43 -19.51 -6.67 -7.18
CA ARG A 43 -20.71 -6.99 -6.39
C ARG A 43 -21.91 -6.17 -6.84
N ASP A 44 -21.77 -4.86 -7.04
CA ASP A 44 -22.87 -4.00 -7.49
C ASP A 44 -23.37 -4.37 -8.89
N VAL A 45 -22.46 -4.75 -9.79
CA VAL A 45 -22.83 -5.23 -11.15
C VAL A 45 -23.48 -6.63 -11.09
N LEU A 46 -23.04 -7.48 -10.17
CA LEU A 46 -23.54 -8.84 -10.00
C LEU A 46 -24.72 -8.96 -9.02
N ASP A 47 -25.13 -7.90 -8.32
CA ASP A 47 -26.28 -7.91 -7.42
C ASP A 47 -27.55 -7.53 -8.20
N PRO A 48 -28.39 -8.50 -8.62
CA PRO A 48 -29.57 -8.24 -9.43
C PRO A 48 -30.72 -7.59 -8.64
N ARG A 49 -30.52 -7.24 -7.35
CA ARG A 49 -31.57 -6.69 -6.49
C ARG A 49 -32.03 -5.27 -6.84
N SER A 50 -31.31 -4.54 -7.69
CA SER A 50 -31.77 -3.25 -8.23
C SER A 50 -32.88 -3.39 -9.28
N ALA A 51 -33.11 -4.59 -9.82
CA ALA A 51 -34.08 -4.83 -10.89
C ALA A 51 -35.51 -5.21 -10.40
N SER A 52 -35.76 -5.27 -9.09
CA SER A 52 -37.03 -5.74 -8.52
C SER A 52 -37.85 -4.66 -7.79
N ARG A 53 -37.72 -3.38 -8.13
CA ARG A 53 -38.65 -2.36 -7.65
C ARG A 53 -39.08 -1.41 -8.76
#